data_AF-A0A1X2CJL3-F1
#
_entry.id   AF-A0A1X2CJL3-F1
#
_cell.length_a   1.000
_cell.length_b   1.000
_cell.length_c   1.000
_cell.angle_alpha   90.00
_cell.angle_beta   90.00
_cell.angle_gamma   90.00
#
_symmetry.space_group_name_H-M   'P 1'
#
loop_
_entity.id
_entity.type
_entity.pdbx_description
1 polymer ?
#
loop_
_entity_poly.entity_id
_entity_poly.type
_entity_poly.pdbx_seq_one_letter_code
_entity_poly.pdbx_strand_id
1 'polypeptide(L)' 'MGKHLIDLDEQALEMARAELGTSTIKETVNAALRNATSNRLQHVAAALDALAAAPSDDRAEAWR' A
#
# COMPACT_ATOMS: atom_id res chain seq x y z
N MET A 1 1.59 0.75 -19.07
CA MET A 1 2.02 -0.28 -18.09
C MET A 1 3.52 -0.49 -18.26
N GLY A 2 4.30 -0.34 -17.19
CA GLY A 2 5.75 -0.56 -17.24
C GLY A 2 6.09 -2.06 -17.28
N LYS A 3 7.24 -2.39 -17.87
CA LYS A 3 7.81 -3.73 -17.81
C LYS A 3 9.09 -3.64 -16.98
N HIS A 4 9.22 -4.50 -15.99
CA HIS A 4 10.40 -4.61 -15.16
C HIS A 4 10.87 -6.06 -15.21
N LEU A 5 12.18 -6.26 -15.35
CA LEU A 5 12.81 -7.56 -15.16
C LEU A 5 13.27 -7.62 -13.70
N ILE A 6 12.74 -8.58 -12.95
CA ILE A 6 13.08 -8.83 -11.55
C ILE A 6 13.21 -10.33 -11.35
N ASP A 7 14.07 -10.74 -10.42
CA ASP A 7 14.03 -12.10 -9.91
C ASP A 7 12.79 -12.26 -9.02
N LEU A 8 12.12 -13.41 -9.14
CA LEU A 8 10.91 -13.72 -8.40
C LEU A 8 11.04 -15.09 -7.76
N ASP A 9 10.66 -15.18 -6.49
CA ASP A 9 10.56 -16.45 -5.80
C ASP A 9 9.38 -17.25 -6.38
N GLU A 10 9.70 -18.33 -7.08
CA GLU A 10 8.73 -19.22 -7.74
C GLU A 10 7.78 -19.89 -6.74
N GLN A 11 8.26 -20.24 -5.54
CA GLN A 11 7.42 -20.85 -4.52
C GLN A 11 6.41 -19.83 -3.97
N ALA A 12 6.87 -18.62 -3.68
CA ALA A 12 6.00 -17.53 -3.24
C ALA A 12 4.97 -17.16 -4.32
N LEU A 13 5.37 -17.17 -5.60
CA LEU A 13 4.46 -16.93 -6.72
C LEU A 13 3.36 -17.98 -6.81
N GLU A 14 3.68 -19.27 -6.63
CA GLU A 14 2.68 -20.34 -6.70
C GLU A 14 1.72 -20.29 -5.51
N MET A 15 2.23 -20.02 -4.31
CA MET A 15 1.38 -19.80 -3.13
C MET A 15 0.43 -18.61 -3.35
N ALA A 16 0.94 -17.50 -3.89
CA ALA A 16 0.13 -16.34 -4.20
C ALA A 16 -0.92 -16.62 -5.30
N ARG A 17 -0.61 -17.46 -6.29
CA ARG A 17 -1.58 -17.90 -7.30
C ARG A 17 -2.71 -18.71 -6.69
N ALA A 18 -2.38 -19.66 -5.82
CA ALA A 18 -3.37 -20.47 -5.13
C ALA A 18 -4.29 -19.63 -4.25
N GLU A 19 -3.71 -18.69 -3.49
CA GLU A 19 -4.44 -17.79 -2.59
C GLU A 19 -5.33 -16.79 -3.35
N LEU A 20 -4.79 -16.20 -4.43
CA LEU A 20 -5.48 -15.15 -5.19
C LEU A 20 -6.37 -15.70 -6.32
N GLY A 21 -6.31 -17.00 -6.60
CA GLY A 21 -7.06 -17.65 -7.67
C GLY A 21 -6.67 -17.18 -9.08
N THR A 22 -5.42 -16.76 -9.27
CA THR A 22 -4.95 -16.12 -10.51
C THR A 22 -4.26 -17.11 -11.44
N SER A 23 -4.29 -16.79 -12.74
CA SER A 23 -3.91 -17.71 -13.83
C SER A 23 -2.65 -17.28 -14.58
N THR A 24 -2.10 -16.10 -14.30
CA THR A 24 -0.85 -15.62 -14.92
C THR A 24 0.00 -14.87 -13.91
N ILE A 25 1.33 -14.89 -14.10
CA ILE A 25 2.27 -14.15 -13.24
C ILE A 25 1.89 -12.68 -13.13
N LYS A 26 1.58 -12.05 -14.27
CA LYS A 26 1.14 -10.66 -14.34
C LYS A 26 -0.10 -10.43 -13.45
N GLU A 27 -1.08 -11.31 -13.56
CA GLU A 27 -2.33 -11.18 -12.79
C GLU A 27 -2.05 -11.31 -11.30
N THR A 28 -1.29 -12.33 -10.89
CA THR A 28 -0.89 -12.56 -9.49
C THR A 28 -0.16 -11.36 -8.91
N VAL A 29 0.89 -10.88 -9.60
CA VAL A 29 1.71 -9.77 -9.11
C VAL A 29 0.88 -8.48 -9.00
N ASN A 30 0.04 -8.18 -10.00
CA ASN A 30 -0.83 -6.98 -9.93
C ASN A 30 -1.92 -7.11 -8.86
N ALA A 31 -2.46 -8.30 -8.61
CA ALA A 31 -3.41 -8.53 -7.53
C ALA A 31 -2.73 -8.38 -6.16
N ALA A 32 -1.55 -8.97 -5.97
CA ALA A 32 -0.77 -8.85 -4.74
C ALA A 32 -0.39 -7.39 -4.43
N LEU A 33 0.08 -6.63 -5.43
CA LEU A 33 0.41 -5.21 -5.26
C LEU A 33 -0.81 -4.36 -4.90
N ARG A 34 -1.97 -4.67 -5.50
CA ARG A 34 -3.24 -4.01 -5.13
C ARG A 34 -3.59 -4.33 -3.68
N ASN A 35 -3.57 -5.60 -3.28
CA ASN A 35 -3.84 -5.99 -1.89
C ASN A 35 -2.90 -5.32 -0.88
N ALA A 36 -1.60 -5.26 -1.17
CA ALA A 36 -0.61 -4.61 -0.32
C ALA A 36 -0.86 -3.09 -0.18
N THR A 37 -1.53 -2.47 -1.16
CA THR A 37 -1.83 -1.03 -1.16
C THR A 37 -3.28 -0.70 -0.82
N SER A 38 -4.17 -1.69 -0.68
CA SER A 38 -5.60 -1.49 -0.40
C SER A 38 -5.86 -0.64 0.83
N ASN A 39 -5.07 -0.83 1.89
CA ASN A 39 -5.26 -0.10 3.15
C ASN A 39 -4.55 1.27 3.16
N ARG A 40 -3.75 1.59 2.13
CA ARG A 40 -2.96 2.84 2.12
C ARG A 40 -3.86 4.07 2.15
N LEU A 41 -4.95 4.07 1.39
CA LEU A 41 -5.89 5.20 1.39
C LEU A 41 -6.55 5.39 2.75
N GLN A 42 -6.90 4.30 3.42
CA GLN A 42 -7.48 4.35 4.78
C GLN A 42 -6.47 4.88 5.80
N HIS A 43 -5.21 4.44 5.74
CA HIS A 43 -4.15 4.97 6.60
C HIS A 43 -3.90 6.45 6.36
N VAL A 44 -3.89 6.90 5.10
CA VAL A 44 -3.73 8.32 4.77
C VAL A 44 -4.91 9.14 5.30
N ALA A 45 -6.14 8.68 5.09
CA ALA A 45 -7.33 9.35 5.61
C ALA A 45 -7.29 9.47 7.14
N ALA A 46 -7.00 8.38 7.85
CA ALA A 46 -6.88 8.37 9.30
C ALA A 46 -5.78 9.33 9.81
N ALA A 47 -4.64 9.42 9.11
CA ALA A 47 -3.58 10.35 9.45
C ALA A 47 -3.99 11.81 9.23
N LEU A 48 -4.75 12.11 8.16
CA LEU A 48 -5.29 13.45 7.91
C LEU A 48 -6.36 13.84 8.93
N ASP A 49 -7.23 12.91 9.31
CA ASP A 49 -8.23 13.13 10.37
C ASP A 49 -7.54 13.40 11.72
N ALA A 50 -6.48 12.66 12.05
CA ALA A 50 -5.68 12.90 13.25
C ALA A 50 -5.01 14.27 13.23
N LEU A 51 -4.49 14.71 12.06
CA LEU A 51 -3.92 16.05 11.90
C LEU A 51 -4.99 17.15 12.06
N ALA A 52 -6.18 16.95 11.52
CA ALA A 52 -7.28 17.90 11.64
C ALA A 52 -7.81 18.01 13.09
N ALA A 53 -7.75 16.93 13.85
CA ALA A 53 -8.13 16.89 15.27
C ALA A 53 -7.03 17.37 16.22
N ALA A 54 -5.80 17.54 15.73
CA ALA A 54 -4.71 18.02 16.57
C ALA A 54 -4.99 19.45 17.06
N PRO A 55 -4.74 19.76 18.35
CA PRO A 55 -4.86 21.12 18.84
C PRO A 55 -3.99 22.07 18.01
N SER A 56 -4.57 23.17 17.54
CA SER A 56 -3.78 24.25 16.98
C SER A 56 -3.19 25.04 18.13
N ASP A 57 -1.93 24.74 18.50
CA ASP A 57 -1.17 25.67 19.34
C ASP A 57 -1.06 27.01 18.62
N ASP A 58 -1.06 28.11 19.39
CA ASP A 58 -0.84 29.43 18.82
C ASP A 58 0.52 29.41 18.11
N ARG A 59 0.52 29.61 16.79
CA ARG A 59 1.74 29.57 15.97
C ARG A 59 2.80 30.56 16.45
N ALA A 60 2.37 31.62 17.14
CA ALA A 60 3.28 32.58 17.77
C ALA A 60 4.02 32.02 18.99
N GLU A 61 3.50 30.99 19.65
CA GLU A 61 4.12 30.29 20.78
C GLU A 61 5.01 29.13 20.31
N ALA A 62 4.62 28.41 19.25
CA ALA A 62 5.33 27.24 18.74
C ALA A 62 6.65 27.54 17.99
N TRP A 63 6.88 28.80 17.57
CA TRP A 63 8.07 29.22 16.80
C TRP A 63 9.03 30.15 17.56
N ARG A 64 8.89 30.29 18.88
CA ARG A 64 9.91 30.94 19.72
C ARG A 64 10.98 29.95 20.15
#